data_AF-A3VDN7-F1
#
_entry.id   AF-A3VDN7-F1
#
_cell.length_a   1.000
_cell.length_b   1.000
_cell.length_c   1.000
_cell.angle_alpha   90.00
_cell.angle_beta   90.00
_cell.angle_gamma   90.00
#
_symmetry.space_group_name_H-M   'P 1'
#
loop_
_entity.id
_entity.type
_entity.pdbx_description
1 polymer ?
#
loop_
_entity_poly.entity_id
_entity_poly.type
_entity_poly.pdbx_seq_one_letter_code
_entity_poly.pdbx_strand_id
1 'polypeptide(L)'
;MEQQAGVRVTPPYLEGYAPQSGVSDELFGTTGEMRPVWQPFVDAFSRLTPAQVAGRFERGNQYLRDAGVYFRQYSNQPLSEREWPLSHVPVILHETEWNGICTALSQRADLLEAVMADLYGPGKLVADGHLPVDLVANNPAWLRPMVGVEPAGGHYLHFLAFEIGRSPDGSWFVLGDRTQAPSGAGFALENRMATSRIFPESFSGDRIHRLAGFFGDFRHALDTLANRREGLPRRAGILTPGPANDAYFEHTYIARYLGLMLLEGEDLIVKNGEAMVRTIEGPQPLGVLWRRIDAQFADPLEFEPDSQIGTPGLMEAVATGNLALANALGSGVLETRALMAFLPKINRLLNGEPLAMPNIATWWCGSPSEREYVRSNAQNLVIGPALSVDLPFDWGANAIVGGDVRDAARGPLDTLLATEGASLVGQQAVNLSTTPAWVGDGETGRLRPCPMTVRVFAARTDKGWSFMKAAMPGSAPKATPPRLPCSAAGRWPMSGSHPTARCRSPR
;
A
#
# COMPACT_ATOMS: atom_id res chain seq x y z
N MET A 1 -15.23 -29.58 -46.48
CA MET A 1 -14.30 -29.89 -45.38
C MET A 1 -14.64 -28.92 -44.26
N GLU A 2 -15.72 -29.20 -43.53
CA GLU A 2 -16.17 -28.40 -42.39
C GLU A 2 -15.22 -28.65 -41.22
N GLN A 3 -14.57 -27.59 -40.73
CA GLN A 3 -13.88 -27.59 -39.45
C GLN A 3 -14.95 -27.66 -38.35
N GLN A 4 -15.04 -28.81 -37.69
CA GLN A 4 -15.80 -28.97 -36.46
C GLN A 4 -15.27 -27.98 -35.42
N ALA A 5 -16.14 -27.07 -34.98
CA ALA A 5 -15.92 -26.24 -33.80
C ALA A 5 -15.73 -27.17 -32.59
N GLY A 6 -14.49 -27.31 -32.13
CA GLY A 6 -14.16 -28.09 -30.95
C GLY A 6 -14.89 -27.54 -29.73
N VAL A 7 -15.71 -28.37 -29.10
CA VAL A 7 -16.30 -28.09 -27.79
C VAL A 7 -15.16 -27.81 -26.82
N ARG A 8 -14.97 -26.54 -26.42
CA ARG A 8 -14.03 -26.19 -25.35
C ARG A 8 -14.58 -26.78 -24.05
N VAL A 9 -14.04 -27.93 -23.65
CA VAL A 9 -14.35 -28.54 -22.35
C VAL A 9 -13.83 -27.60 -21.26
N THR A 10 -14.74 -27.07 -20.44
CA THR A 10 -14.38 -26.29 -19.26
C THR A 10 -13.49 -27.15 -18.35
N PRO A 11 -12.30 -26.70 -17.96
CA PRO A 11 -11.43 -27.44 -17.06
C PRO A 11 -12.16 -27.85 -15.77
N PRO A 12 -11.90 -29.05 -15.20
CA PRO A 12 -12.58 -29.51 -13.98
C PRO A 12 -12.51 -28.52 -12.81
N TYR A 13 -11.42 -27.74 -12.71
CA TYR A 13 -11.22 -26.74 -11.66
C TYR A 13 -12.01 -25.44 -11.85
N LEU A 14 -12.51 -25.18 -13.06
CA LEU A 14 -13.38 -24.05 -13.41
C LEU A 14 -14.86 -24.45 -13.42
N GLU A 15 -15.17 -25.72 -13.14
CA GLU A 15 -16.55 -26.17 -13.02
C GLU A 15 -17.26 -25.44 -11.87
N GLY A 16 -18.34 -24.72 -12.20
CA GLY A 16 -19.07 -23.88 -11.25
C GLY A 16 -18.45 -22.49 -11.01
N TYR A 17 -17.41 -22.11 -11.76
CA TYR A 17 -16.91 -20.74 -11.74
C TYR A 17 -17.93 -19.81 -12.40
N ALA A 18 -18.50 -18.89 -11.62
CA ALA A 18 -19.51 -17.95 -12.09
C ALA A 18 -19.13 -16.53 -11.65
N PRO A 19 -18.74 -15.64 -12.58
CA PRO A 19 -18.51 -14.23 -12.28
C PRO A 19 -19.70 -13.61 -11.54
N GLN A 20 -19.42 -12.72 -10.59
CA GLN A 20 -20.48 -12.06 -9.83
C GLN A 20 -21.18 -11.00 -10.69
N SER A 21 -22.51 -10.99 -10.68
CA SER A 21 -23.31 -10.01 -11.41
C SER A 21 -23.00 -8.58 -10.94
N GLY A 22 -22.77 -7.66 -11.89
CA GLY A 22 -22.48 -6.25 -11.60
C GLY A 22 -21.05 -5.98 -11.14
N VAL A 23 -20.14 -6.95 -11.26
CA VAL A 23 -18.72 -6.86 -10.89
C VAL A 23 -17.87 -7.32 -12.07
N SER A 24 -16.73 -6.66 -12.32
CA SER A 24 -15.78 -7.12 -13.35
C SER A 24 -15.02 -8.36 -12.86
N ASP A 25 -14.76 -9.30 -13.75
CA ASP A 25 -13.92 -10.46 -13.47
C ASP A 25 -12.60 -10.40 -14.26
N GLU A 26 -11.51 -10.84 -13.63
CA GLU A 26 -10.20 -10.89 -14.26
C GLU A 26 -10.07 -12.07 -15.22
N LEU A 27 -10.75 -13.20 -14.96
CA LEU A 27 -10.67 -14.37 -15.82
C LEU A 27 -11.60 -14.23 -17.03
N PHE A 28 -12.82 -13.76 -16.82
CA PHE A 28 -13.84 -13.58 -17.86
C PHE A 28 -14.12 -12.10 -18.15
N GLY A 29 -14.18 -11.74 -19.43
CA GLY A 29 -14.61 -10.42 -19.88
C GLY A 29 -16.12 -10.23 -19.76
N THR A 30 -16.59 -9.02 -20.09
CA THR A 30 -18.02 -8.65 -20.01
C THR A 30 -18.92 -9.47 -20.94
N THR A 31 -18.37 -10.06 -22.00
CA THR A 31 -19.06 -10.96 -22.93
C THR A 31 -19.17 -12.40 -22.42
N GLY A 32 -18.58 -12.71 -21.26
CA GLY A 32 -18.46 -14.07 -20.72
C GLY A 32 -17.33 -14.89 -21.35
N GLU A 33 -16.56 -14.33 -22.28
CA GLU A 33 -15.38 -14.99 -22.84
C GLU A 33 -14.16 -14.85 -21.94
N MET A 34 -13.32 -15.88 -21.87
CA MET A 34 -12.07 -15.82 -21.11
C MET A 34 -11.14 -14.77 -21.70
N ARG A 35 -10.56 -13.93 -20.85
CA ARG A 35 -9.58 -12.92 -21.28
C ARG A 35 -8.35 -13.63 -21.87
N PRO A 36 -7.85 -13.22 -23.06
CA PRO A 36 -6.75 -13.93 -23.73
C PRO A 36 -5.48 -14.08 -22.90
N VAL A 37 -5.19 -13.12 -22.01
CA VAL A 37 -4.02 -13.15 -21.13
C VAL A 37 -4.00 -14.35 -20.17
N TRP A 38 -5.18 -14.89 -19.82
CA TRP A 38 -5.32 -16.03 -18.92
C TRP A 38 -5.23 -17.39 -19.61
N GLN A 39 -5.50 -17.45 -20.92
CA GLN A 39 -5.56 -18.71 -21.67
C GLN A 39 -4.31 -19.58 -21.48
N PRO A 40 -3.06 -19.07 -21.59
CA PRO A 40 -1.87 -19.91 -21.41
C PRO A 40 -1.75 -20.50 -20.00
N PHE A 41 -2.14 -19.72 -18.98
CA PHE A 41 -2.12 -20.18 -17.59
C PHE A 41 -3.19 -21.25 -17.37
N VAL A 42 -4.42 -21.01 -17.83
CA VAL A 42 -5.51 -21.96 -17.68
C VAL A 42 -5.20 -23.27 -18.42
N ASP A 43 -4.68 -23.22 -19.64
CA ASP A 43 -4.30 -24.42 -20.39
C ASP A 43 -3.24 -25.24 -19.64
N ALA A 44 -2.23 -24.58 -19.07
CA ALA A 44 -1.19 -25.24 -18.29
C ALA A 44 -1.72 -25.82 -16.98
N PHE A 45 -2.55 -25.05 -16.26
CA PHE A 45 -3.14 -25.45 -15.00
C PHE A 45 -4.10 -26.64 -15.18
N SER A 46 -4.85 -26.66 -16.27
CA SER A 46 -5.85 -27.70 -16.58
C SER A 46 -5.25 -29.05 -16.94
N ARG A 47 -3.94 -29.11 -17.25
CA ARG A 47 -3.22 -30.37 -17.50
C ARG A 47 -2.75 -31.06 -16.21
N LEU A 48 -2.89 -30.41 -15.05
CA LEU A 48 -2.48 -30.95 -13.77
C LEU A 48 -3.57 -31.84 -13.18
N THR A 49 -3.16 -32.92 -12.51
CA THR A 49 -4.06 -33.71 -11.66
C THR A 49 -4.22 -33.04 -10.28
N PRO A 50 -5.29 -33.35 -9.51
CA PRO A 50 -5.46 -32.77 -8.17
C PRO A 50 -4.26 -33.00 -7.25
N ALA A 51 -3.68 -34.20 -7.26
CA ALA A 51 -2.47 -34.52 -6.50
C ALA A 51 -1.26 -33.66 -6.93
N GLN A 52 -1.12 -33.37 -8.22
CA GLN A 52 -0.07 -32.47 -8.71
C GLN A 52 -0.32 -31.02 -8.27
N VAL A 53 -1.57 -30.54 -8.26
CA VAL A 53 -1.93 -29.21 -7.75
C VAL A 53 -1.58 -29.11 -6.27
N ALA A 54 -2.03 -30.06 -5.45
CA ALA A 54 -1.73 -30.13 -4.02
C ALA A 54 -0.21 -30.12 -3.75
N GLY A 55 0.54 -30.99 -4.42
CA GLY A 55 2.00 -31.03 -4.28
C GLY A 55 2.69 -29.74 -4.75
N ARG A 56 2.18 -29.09 -5.80
CA ARG A 56 2.72 -27.79 -6.27
C ARG A 56 2.48 -26.68 -5.25
N PHE A 57 1.28 -26.60 -4.67
CA PHE A 57 0.94 -25.59 -3.66
C PHE A 57 1.73 -25.78 -2.38
N GLU A 58 1.89 -27.03 -1.95
CA GLU A 58 2.65 -27.33 -0.74
C GLU A 58 4.13 -26.98 -0.89
N ARG A 59 4.73 -27.16 -2.08
CA ARG A 59 6.09 -26.66 -2.35
C ARG A 59 6.21 -25.14 -2.22
N GLY A 60 5.18 -24.39 -2.60
CA GLY A 60 5.13 -22.94 -2.43
C GLY A 60 5.01 -22.53 -0.96
N ASN A 61 4.10 -23.20 -0.21
CA ASN A 61 3.93 -22.98 1.22
C ASN A 61 5.20 -23.33 2.01
N GLN A 62 5.81 -24.47 1.71
CA GLN A 62 7.04 -24.91 2.36
C GLN A 62 8.17 -23.91 2.13
N TYR A 63 8.30 -23.37 0.91
CA TYR A 63 9.29 -22.33 0.65
C TYR A 63 9.08 -21.09 1.53
N LEU A 64 7.85 -20.61 1.68
CA LEU A 64 7.56 -19.44 2.51
C LEU A 64 7.89 -19.71 3.99
N ARG A 65 7.58 -20.91 4.50
CA ARG A 65 7.98 -21.34 5.85
C ARG A 65 9.50 -21.38 6.01
N ASP A 66 10.21 -21.97 5.06
CA ASP A 66 11.68 -22.08 5.09
C ASP A 66 12.35 -20.70 4.97
N ALA A 67 11.76 -19.79 4.20
CA ALA A 67 12.20 -18.40 4.05
C ALA A 67 11.89 -17.54 5.29
N GLY A 68 11.09 -18.05 6.23
CA GLY A 68 10.68 -17.36 7.45
C GLY A 68 9.62 -16.29 7.23
N VAL A 69 8.82 -16.40 6.17
CA VAL A 69 7.74 -15.45 5.86
C VAL A 69 6.54 -15.78 6.73
N TYR A 70 6.32 -14.99 7.78
CA TYR A 70 5.20 -15.16 8.72
C TYR A 70 4.33 -13.92 8.79
N PHE A 71 3.06 -14.14 9.11
CA PHE A 71 2.15 -13.07 9.49
C PHE A 71 2.12 -12.94 11.01
N ARG A 72 2.56 -11.78 11.51
CA ARG A 72 2.40 -11.41 12.92
C ARG A 72 1.13 -10.58 13.06
N GLN A 73 0.28 -10.97 14.00
CA GLN A 73 -0.82 -10.13 14.48
C GLN A 73 -0.56 -9.85 15.95
N TYR A 74 -0.17 -8.63 16.29
CA TYR A 74 -0.18 -8.20 17.68
C TYR A 74 -1.65 -7.97 18.11
N SER A 75 -2.16 -8.92 18.90
CA SER A 75 -3.41 -8.77 19.66
C SER A 75 -3.09 -8.94 21.15
N ASN A 76 -3.98 -8.55 22.06
CA ASN A 76 -3.81 -8.77 23.51
C ASN A 76 -3.86 -10.27 23.93
N GLN A 77 -3.74 -11.19 22.98
CA GLN A 77 -3.62 -12.64 23.17
C GLN A 77 -2.20 -13.10 22.76
N PRO A 78 -1.75 -14.32 23.14
CA PRO A 78 -0.38 -14.74 22.87
C PRO A 78 0.00 -14.56 21.41
N LEU A 79 1.25 -14.17 21.15
CA LEU A 79 1.84 -14.05 19.82
C LEU A 79 1.69 -15.38 19.06
N SER A 80 0.62 -15.53 18.29
CA SER A 80 0.47 -16.67 17.39
C SER A 80 1.06 -16.29 16.05
N GLU A 81 2.25 -16.79 15.74
CA GLU A 81 2.77 -16.75 14.37
C GLU A 81 1.81 -17.56 13.48
N ARG A 82 1.26 -16.91 12.46
CA ARG A 82 0.40 -17.56 11.47
C ARG A 82 1.18 -17.70 10.17
N GLU A 83 0.93 -18.82 9.47
CA GLU A 83 1.44 -19.00 8.11
C GLU A 83 0.97 -17.85 7.22
N TRP A 84 1.87 -17.38 6.36
CA TRP A 84 1.55 -16.34 5.38
C TRP A 84 0.46 -16.85 4.40
N PRO A 85 -0.70 -16.20 4.30
CA PRO A 85 -1.81 -16.68 3.47
C PRO A 85 -1.56 -16.36 1.99
N LEU A 86 -0.74 -17.16 1.32
CA LEU A 86 -0.48 -17.04 -0.11
C LEU A 86 -1.73 -17.39 -0.93
N SER A 87 -2.14 -16.51 -1.85
CA SER A 87 -3.00 -16.91 -2.98
C SER A 87 -2.13 -17.61 -4.01
N HIS A 88 -2.26 -18.93 -4.13
CA HIS A 88 -1.44 -19.72 -5.05
C HIS A 88 -1.67 -19.35 -6.51
N VAL A 89 -2.88 -18.89 -6.87
CA VAL A 89 -3.22 -18.48 -8.23
C VAL A 89 -2.80 -17.01 -8.42
N PRO A 90 -1.93 -16.71 -9.39
CA PRO A 90 -1.46 -15.34 -9.63
C PRO A 90 -2.53 -14.51 -10.31
N VAL A 91 -2.52 -13.20 -10.06
CA VAL A 91 -3.24 -12.23 -10.89
C VAL A 91 -2.39 -11.94 -12.13
N ILE A 92 -3.00 -12.06 -13.32
CA ILE A 92 -2.30 -11.90 -14.60
C ILE A 92 -2.87 -10.68 -15.32
N LEU A 93 -1.98 -9.73 -15.64
CA LEU A 93 -2.30 -8.52 -16.40
C LEU A 93 -1.49 -8.50 -17.70
N HIS A 94 -2.09 -7.98 -18.76
CA HIS A 94 -1.38 -7.82 -20.04
C HIS A 94 -0.41 -6.63 -19.97
N GLU A 95 0.71 -6.69 -20.69
CA GLU A 95 1.74 -5.64 -20.64
C GLU A 95 1.22 -4.27 -21.06
N THR A 96 0.36 -4.20 -22.07
CA THR A 96 -0.25 -2.93 -22.52
C THR A 96 -1.13 -2.30 -21.44
N GLU A 97 -1.87 -3.12 -20.70
CA GLU A 97 -2.69 -2.66 -19.57
C GLU A 97 -1.80 -2.18 -18.42
N TRP A 98 -0.76 -2.94 -18.10
CA TRP A 98 0.22 -2.56 -17.08
C TRP A 98 0.93 -1.25 -17.41
N ASN A 99 1.29 -1.03 -18.66
CA ASN A 99 1.91 0.22 -19.11
C ASN A 99 0.97 1.41 -18.94
N GLY A 100 -0.33 1.24 -19.24
CA GLY A 100 -1.34 2.27 -18.98
C GLY A 100 -1.47 2.62 -17.49
N ILE A 101 -1.46 1.60 -16.62
CA ILE A 101 -1.43 1.80 -15.16
C ILE A 101 -0.19 2.58 -14.74
N CYS A 102 0.99 2.19 -15.23
CA CYS A 102 2.25 2.87 -14.91
C CYS A 102 2.23 4.35 -15.34
N THR A 103 1.79 4.64 -16.56
CA THR A 103 1.67 6.03 -17.04
C THR A 103 0.75 6.87 -16.17
N ALA A 104 -0.43 6.34 -15.81
CA ALA A 104 -1.38 7.08 -15.00
C ALA A 104 -0.88 7.28 -13.55
N LEU A 105 -0.22 6.27 -12.98
CA LEU A 105 0.35 6.37 -11.63
C LEU A 105 1.61 7.25 -11.58
N SER A 106 2.37 7.40 -12.67
CA SER A 106 3.44 8.40 -12.76
C SER A 106 2.89 9.82 -12.61
N GLN A 107 1.84 10.16 -13.36
CA GLN A 107 1.17 11.47 -13.25
C GLN A 107 0.69 11.71 -11.81
N ARG A 108 0.12 10.67 -11.19
CA ARG A 108 -0.34 10.75 -9.79
C ARG A 108 0.83 10.95 -8.82
N ALA A 109 1.94 10.25 -9.00
CA ALA A 109 3.11 10.40 -8.16
C ALA A 109 3.71 11.82 -8.25
N ASP A 110 3.77 12.39 -9.46
CA ASP A 110 4.22 13.76 -9.68
C ASP A 110 3.24 14.80 -9.11
N LEU A 111 1.93 14.54 -9.19
CA LEU A 111 0.92 15.35 -8.52
C LEU A 111 1.11 15.35 -6.99
N LEU A 112 1.33 14.18 -6.38
CA LEU A 112 1.55 14.08 -4.94
C LEU A 112 2.84 14.80 -4.52
N GLU A 113 3.91 14.68 -5.32
CA GLU A 113 5.15 15.45 -5.12
C GLU A 113 4.88 16.96 -5.13
N ALA A 114 4.12 17.45 -6.12
CA ALA A 114 3.79 18.88 -6.22
C ALA A 114 2.91 19.37 -5.05
N VAL A 115 1.95 18.55 -4.60
CA VAL A 115 1.14 18.87 -3.41
C VAL A 115 2.02 18.93 -2.17
N MET A 116 2.94 17.98 -1.98
CA MET A 116 3.85 17.99 -0.83
C MET A 116 4.77 19.21 -0.84
N ALA A 117 5.32 19.55 -2.01
CA ALA A 117 6.15 20.73 -2.20
C ALA A 117 5.40 22.04 -1.93
N ASP A 118 4.11 22.11 -2.28
CA ASP A 118 3.27 23.27 -1.91
C ASP A 118 3.03 23.33 -0.40
N LEU A 119 2.60 22.22 0.22
CA LEU A 119 2.25 22.17 1.65
C LEU A 119 3.42 22.50 2.58
N TYR A 120 4.65 22.11 2.22
CA TYR A 120 5.86 22.43 2.99
C TYR A 120 6.62 23.65 2.47
N GLY A 121 6.21 24.22 1.34
CA GLY A 121 6.82 25.41 0.75
C GLY A 121 5.86 26.60 0.76
N PRO A 122 5.37 27.07 -0.42
CA PRO A 122 4.61 28.30 -0.54
C PRO A 122 3.17 28.24 0.01
N GLY A 123 2.60 27.05 0.24
CA GLY A 123 1.28 26.86 0.85
C GLY A 123 0.10 27.42 0.06
N LYS A 124 0.20 27.54 -1.27
CA LYS A 124 -0.81 28.18 -2.11
C LYS A 124 -2.10 27.39 -2.19
N LEU A 125 -2.03 26.05 -2.15
CA LEU A 125 -3.24 25.22 -2.18
C LEU A 125 -4.15 25.54 -0.99
N VAL A 126 -3.59 25.82 0.19
CA VAL A 126 -4.36 26.22 1.37
C VAL A 126 -4.72 27.71 1.29
N ALA A 127 -3.76 28.59 0.97
CA ALA A 127 -3.97 30.04 0.95
C ALA A 127 -5.05 30.48 -0.05
N ASP A 128 -5.11 29.83 -1.22
CA ASP A 128 -6.06 30.14 -2.30
C ASP A 128 -7.38 29.35 -2.16
N GLY A 129 -7.55 28.55 -1.09
CA GLY A 129 -8.78 27.82 -0.79
C GLY A 129 -9.01 26.57 -1.65
N HIS A 130 -7.97 25.99 -2.25
CA HIS A 130 -8.04 24.71 -2.96
C HIS A 130 -8.01 23.50 -2.02
N LEU A 131 -7.39 23.64 -0.85
CA LEU A 131 -7.39 22.69 0.26
C LEU A 131 -7.87 23.39 1.54
N PRO A 132 -8.84 22.81 2.26
CA PRO A 132 -9.25 23.31 3.57
C PRO A 132 -8.10 23.28 4.59
N VAL A 133 -7.92 24.38 5.32
CA VAL A 133 -6.90 24.47 6.39
C VAL A 133 -7.09 23.38 7.44
N ASP A 134 -8.34 23.06 7.79
CA ASP A 134 -8.67 22.06 8.81
C ASP A 134 -8.19 20.65 8.45
N LEU A 135 -8.06 20.31 7.16
CA LEU A 135 -7.56 19.02 6.71
C LEU A 135 -6.04 18.89 6.81
N VAL A 136 -5.32 20.02 6.82
CA VAL A 136 -3.86 20.05 6.91
C VAL A 136 -3.44 20.29 8.35
N ALA A 137 -3.95 21.35 8.99
CA ALA A 137 -3.51 21.78 10.32
C ALA A 137 -3.88 20.78 11.44
N ASN A 138 -4.99 20.05 11.30
CA ASN A 138 -5.38 19.01 12.26
C ASN A 138 -4.79 17.64 11.93
N ASN A 139 -3.99 17.53 10.86
CA ASN A 139 -3.43 16.26 10.45
C ASN A 139 -2.18 15.92 11.28
N PRO A 140 -2.18 14.81 12.05
CA PRO A 140 -1.00 14.43 12.82
C PRO A 140 0.22 14.11 11.95
N ALA A 141 0.02 13.75 10.67
CA ALA A 141 1.10 13.53 9.73
C ALA A 141 1.65 14.83 9.12
N TRP A 142 1.03 16.00 9.35
CA TRP A 142 1.57 17.28 8.95
C TRP A 142 2.58 17.78 9.99
N LEU A 143 3.87 17.70 9.65
CA LEU A 143 4.94 18.08 10.56
C LEU A 143 5.42 19.51 10.33
N ARG A 144 5.03 20.43 11.23
CA ARG A 144 5.45 21.85 11.16
C ARG A 144 6.97 22.07 11.01
N PRO A 145 7.86 21.29 11.65
CA PRO A 145 9.31 21.44 11.45
C PRO A 145 9.80 21.26 10.00
N MET A 146 9.02 20.59 9.14
CA MET A 146 9.37 20.42 7.72
C MET A 146 9.06 21.64 6.85
N VAL A 147 8.36 22.66 7.36
CA VAL A 147 8.03 23.86 6.57
C VAL A 147 9.31 24.64 6.23
N GLY A 148 9.51 24.91 4.94
CA GLY A 148 10.70 25.57 4.41
C GLY A 148 11.91 24.66 4.23
N VAL A 149 11.80 23.37 4.56
CA VAL A 149 12.89 22.40 4.38
C VAL A 149 12.91 21.92 2.93
N GLU A 150 14.01 22.24 2.23
CA GLU A 150 14.28 21.71 0.90
C GLU A 150 14.82 20.27 1.02
N PRO A 151 14.25 19.29 0.32
CA PRO A 151 14.67 17.90 0.43
C PRO A 151 16.05 17.72 -0.18
N ALA A 152 16.95 17.06 0.56
CA ALA A 152 18.20 16.57 0.00
C ALA A 152 17.87 15.64 -1.18
N GLY A 153 18.35 15.97 -2.38
CA GLY A 153 17.97 15.24 -3.61
C GLY A 153 16.99 15.99 -4.51
N GLY A 154 16.30 17.02 -4.01
CA GLY A 154 15.34 17.82 -4.78
C GLY A 154 13.94 17.20 -4.89
N HIS A 155 13.69 16.09 -4.20
CA HIS A 155 12.41 15.39 -4.17
C HIS A 155 12.07 14.92 -2.76
N TYR A 156 10.80 15.02 -2.38
CA TYR A 156 10.30 14.51 -1.11
C TYR A 156 9.92 13.02 -1.18
N LEU A 157 9.42 12.57 -2.34
CA LEU A 157 8.91 11.21 -2.54
C LEU A 157 9.89 10.38 -3.38
N HIS A 158 10.25 9.21 -2.85
CA HIS A 158 11.21 8.28 -3.47
C HIS A 158 10.66 6.87 -3.65
N PHE A 159 9.79 6.41 -2.76
CA PHE A 159 9.22 5.06 -2.79
C PHE A 159 7.75 5.11 -2.37
N LEU A 160 6.86 4.84 -3.31
CA LEU A 160 5.41 4.95 -3.15
C LEU A 160 4.74 3.59 -3.34
N ALA A 161 3.55 3.45 -2.76
CA ALA A 161 2.64 2.40 -3.18
C ALA A 161 1.24 2.96 -3.45
N PHE A 162 0.57 2.42 -4.46
CA PHE A 162 -0.78 2.77 -4.85
C PHE A 162 -1.67 1.55 -4.75
N GLU A 163 -2.82 1.73 -4.14
CA GLU A 163 -3.85 0.70 -4.02
C GLU A 163 -4.87 0.96 -5.10
N ILE A 164 -5.03 0.03 -6.04
CA ILE A 164 -5.93 0.19 -7.18
C ILE A 164 -6.95 -0.94 -7.22
N GLY A 165 -8.14 -0.60 -7.71
CA GLY A 165 -9.21 -1.53 -8.01
C GLY A 165 -9.65 -1.39 -9.45
N ARG A 166 -10.28 -2.45 -9.99
CA ARG A 166 -10.93 -2.40 -11.30
C ARG A 166 -12.44 -2.26 -11.09
N SER A 167 -13.02 -1.28 -11.77
CA SER A 167 -14.44 -0.98 -11.77
C SER A 167 -15.22 -2.05 -12.55
N PRO A 168 -16.55 -2.16 -12.35
CA PRO A 168 -17.39 -3.06 -13.14
C PRO A 168 -17.34 -2.85 -14.66
N ASP A 169 -17.02 -1.63 -15.12
CA ASP A 169 -16.84 -1.30 -16.54
C ASP A 169 -15.45 -1.70 -17.09
N GLY A 170 -14.58 -2.24 -16.23
CA GLY A 170 -13.22 -2.67 -16.59
C GLY A 170 -12.14 -1.60 -16.43
N SER A 171 -12.51 -0.34 -16.12
CA SER A 171 -11.57 0.76 -15.88
C SER A 171 -10.88 0.65 -14.51
N TRP A 172 -9.69 1.24 -14.37
CA TRP A 172 -8.94 1.25 -13.11
C TRP A 172 -9.18 2.54 -12.34
N PHE A 173 -9.16 2.45 -11.01
CA PHE A 173 -9.24 3.60 -10.12
C PHE A 173 -8.40 3.39 -8.86
N VAL A 174 -7.94 4.49 -8.28
CA VAL A 174 -7.14 4.51 -7.04
C VAL A 174 -8.03 4.48 -5.82
N LEU A 175 -7.75 3.55 -4.91
CA LEU A 175 -8.39 3.34 -3.61
C LEU A 175 -7.62 4.01 -2.46
N GLY A 176 -6.31 4.16 -2.60
CA GLY A 176 -5.39 4.58 -1.55
C GLY A 176 -4.00 4.94 -2.07
N ASP A 177 -3.39 5.95 -1.48
CA ASP A 177 -1.98 6.31 -1.68
C ASP A 177 -1.18 5.97 -0.43
N ARG A 178 0.04 5.47 -0.62
CA ARG A 178 1.00 5.20 0.45
C ARG A 178 2.30 5.94 0.19
N THR A 179 2.55 6.96 1.00
CA THR A 179 3.65 7.92 0.86
C THR A 179 4.50 8.02 2.11
N GLN A 180 4.06 7.51 3.27
CA GLN A 180 4.78 7.61 4.53
C GLN A 180 5.91 6.58 4.62
N ALA A 181 5.55 5.30 4.73
CA ALA A 181 6.46 4.17 4.88
C ALA A 181 5.82 2.88 4.32
N PRO A 182 5.48 2.83 3.02
CA PRO A 182 4.75 1.72 2.43
C PRO A 182 5.46 0.37 2.61
N SER A 183 4.70 -0.62 3.09
CA SER A 183 5.09 -2.03 3.21
C SER A 183 4.50 -2.89 2.09
N GLY A 184 4.97 -4.13 1.97
CA GLY A 184 4.49 -5.14 1.02
C GLY A 184 5.45 -5.47 -0.12
N ALA A 185 6.49 -4.66 -0.37
CA ALA A 185 7.38 -4.87 -1.52
C ALA A 185 8.21 -6.15 -1.36
N GLY A 186 8.73 -6.40 -0.16
CA GLY A 186 9.47 -7.64 0.14
C GLY A 186 8.55 -8.86 0.15
N PHE A 187 7.30 -8.71 0.62
CA PHE A 187 6.29 -9.77 0.53
C PHE A 187 5.91 -10.09 -0.92
N ALA A 188 5.82 -9.09 -1.80
CA ALA A 188 5.58 -9.30 -3.22
C ALA A 188 6.74 -10.07 -3.91
N LEU A 189 7.98 -9.79 -3.50
CA LEU A 189 9.15 -10.54 -3.96
C LEU A 189 9.10 -12.00 -3.51
N GLU A 190 8.78 -12.26 -2.24
CA GLU A 190 8.63 -13.62 -1.69
C GLU A 190 7.45 -14.38 -2.31
N ASN A 191 6.30 -13.73 -2.51
CA ASN A 191 5.17 -14.30 -3.23
C ASN A 191 5.56 -14.69 -4.67
N ARG A 192 6.38 -13.88 -5.35
CA ARG A 192 6.89 -14.19 -6.69
C ARG A 192 7.82 -15.42 -6.67
N MET A 193 8.67 -15.55 -5.65
CA MET A 193 9.55 -16.70 -5.47
C MET A 193 8.77 -17.98 -5.14
N ALA A 194 7.74 -17.90 -4.29
CA ALA A 194 6.85 -19.01 -4.01
C ALA A 194 6.09 -19.44 -5.28
N THR A 195 5.51 -18.48 -6.01
CA THR A 195 4.73 -18.76 -7.22
C THR A 195 5.58 -19.39 -8.34
N SER A 196 6.84 -19.00 -8.49
CA SER A 196 7.75 -19.62 -9.47
C SER A 196 8.07 -21.08 -9.14
N ARG A 197 8.07 -21.46 -7.86
CA ARG A 197 8.18 -22.86 -7.41
C ARG A 197 6.89 -23.65 -7.64
N ILE A 198 5.73 -23.00 -7.51
CA ILE A 198 4.43 -23.62 -7.78
C ILE A 198 4.28 -23.93 -9.28
N PHE A 199 4.59 -22.98 -10.16
CA PHE A 199 4.38 -23.08 -11.61
C PHE A 199 5.66 -22.91 -12.45
N PRO A 200 6.67 -23.78 -12.32
CA PRO A 200 7.96 -23.58 -13.00
C PRO A 200 7.85 -23.47 -14.53
N GLU A 201 6.94 -24.23 -15.15
CA GLU A 201 6.71 -24.25 -16.61
C GLU A 201 5.99 -23.00 -17.14
N SER A 202 5.20 -22.33 -16.30
CA SER A 202 4.53 -21.06 -16.68
C SER A 202 5.48 -19.87 -16.57
N PHE A 203 6.57 -20.00 -15.81
CA PHE A 203 7.57 -18.96 -15.55
C PHE A 203 8.87 -19.12 -16.35
N SER A 204 9.00 -20.19 -17.16
CA SER A 204 10.22 -20.51 -17.90
C SER A 204 10.36 -19.83 -19.27
N GLY A 205 9.42 -18.96 -19.68
CA GLY A 205 9.52 -18.17 -20.90
C GLY A 205 9.70 -16.67 -20.65
N ASP A 206 10.10 -15.90 -21.68
CA ASP A 206 10.24 -14.43 -21.70
C ASP A 206 8.95 -13.63 -21.38
N ARG A 207 7.92 -14.30 -20.88
CA ARG A 207 6.56 -13.77 -20.69
C ARG A 207 6.32 -13.18 -19.30
N ILE A 208 7.25 -13.32 -18.35
CA ILE A 208 7.11 -12.79 -16.98
C ILE A 208 8.33 -11.93 -16.63
N HIS A 209 8.09 -10.67 -16.30
CA HIS A 209 9.16 -9.75 -15.94
C HIS A 209 9.78 -10.07 -14.57
N ARG A 210 11.11 -9.96 -14.49
CA ARG A 210 11.87 -10.12 -13.25
C ARG A 210 11.74 -8.88 -12.36
N LEU A 211 11.67 -9.09 -11.04
CA LEU A 211 11.58 -8.00 -10.05
C LEU A 211 12.95 -7.43 -9.66
N ALA A 212 14.03 -8.17 -9.93
CA ALA A 212 15.39 -7.76 -9.59
C ALA A 212 15.79 -6.40 -10.21
N GLY A 213 15.31 -6.09 -11.41
CA GLY A 213 15.59 -4.81 -12.07
C GLY A 213 15.05 -3.62 -11.28
N PHE A 214 13.79 -3.68 -10.82
CA PHE A 214 13.18 -2.63 -9.99
C PHE A 214 13.98 -2.35 -8.71
N PHE A 215 14.39 -3.40 -8.01
CA PHE A 215 15.17 -3.28 -6.78
C PHE A 215 16.61 -2.80 -7.03
N GLY A 216 17.22 -3.21 -8.16
CA GLY A 216 18.52 -2.72 -8.59
C GLY A 216 18.49 -1.23 -8.92
N ASP A 217 17.48 -0.78 -9.67
CA ASP A 217 17.29 0.63 -10.01
C ASP A 217 17.06 1.48 -8.74
N PHE A 218 16.24 1.00 -7.81
CA PHE A 218 16.00 1.71 -6.56
C PHE A 218 17.25 1.76 -5.67
N ARG A 219 18.01 0.66 -5.57
CA ARG A 219 19.29 0.64 -4.87
C ARG A 219 20.26 1.66 -5.44
N HIS A 220 20.38 1.72 -6.77
CA HIS A 220 21.21 2.70 -7.44
C HIS A 220 20.78 4.13 -7.12
N ALA A 221 19.47 4.41 -7.15
CA ALA A 221 18.93 5.72 -6.78
C ALA A 221 19.26 6.12 -5.34
N LEU A 222 19.19 5.18 -4.39
CA LEU A 222 19.61 5.41 -3.00
C LEU A 222 21.11 5.72 -2.90
N ASP A 223 21.97 4.97 -3.61
CA ASP A 223 23.41 5.21 -3.59
C ASP A 223 23.79 6.57 -4.18
N THR A 224 23.12 6.99 -5.27
CA THR A 224 23.27 8.34 -5.85
C THR A 224 22.81 9.42 -4.87
N LEU A 225 21.68 9.21 -4.21
CA LEU A 225 21.14 10.15 -3.24
C LEU A 225 22.07 10.29 -2.01
N ALA A 226 22.63 9.18 -1.54
CA ALA A 226 23.56 9.16 -0.42
C ALA A 226 24.84 9.97 -0.68
N ASN A 227 25.34 9.93 -1.91
CA ASN A 227 26.65 10.48 -2.30
C ASN A 227 26.56 11.79 -3.10
N ARG A 228 25.45 12.53 -2.99
CA ARG A 228 25.27 13.81 -3.70
C ARG A 228 26.24 14.90 -3.25
N ARG A 229 26.65 14.90 -1.98
CA ARG A 229 27.62 15.85 -1.44
C ARG A 229 29.04 15.36 -1.71
N GLU A 230 29.91 16.26 -2.15
CA GLU A 230 31.34 16.00 -2.27
C GLU A 230 31.96 15.70 -0.90
N GLY A 231 32.87 14.72 -0.84
CA GLY A 231 33.53 14.31 0.40
C GLY A 231 33.70 12.80 0.51
N LEU A 232 33.75 12.31 1.75
CA LEU A 232 33.84 10.88 2.02
C LEU A 232 32.54 10.15 1.61
N PRO A 233 32.63 8.92 1.11
CA PRO A 233 31.48 8.15 0.71
C PRO A 233 30.54 7.94 1.90
N ARG A 234 29.28 8.33 1.73
CA ARG A 234 28.25 8.19 2.75
C ARG A 234 27.44 6.92 2.47
N ARG A 235 27.01 6.25 3.55
CA ARG A 235 26.29 4.99 3.43
C ARG A 235 24.78 5.20 3.30
N ALA A 236 24.13 4.24 2.64
CA ALA A 236 22.69 4.06 2.66
C ALA A 236 22.30 2.99 3.68
N GLY A 237 21.16 3.19 4.36
CA GLY A 237 20.61 2.22 5.31
C GLY A 237 19.08 2.18 5.29
N ILE A 238 18.50 1.18 5.95
CA ILE A 238 17.08 1.07 6.23
C ILE A 238 16.87 1.36 7.71
N LEU A 239 16.04 2.35 8.04
CA LEU A 239 15.67 2.66 9.42
C LEU A 239 14.40 1.88 9.79
N THR A 240 14.50 0.99 10.78
CA THR A 240 13.42 0.11 11.23
C THR A 240 13.00 0.45 12.67
N PRO A 241 11.71 0.28 13.03
CA PRO A 241 11.24 0.39 14.43
C PRO A 241 11.62 -0.80 15.31
N GLY A 242 12.30 -1.80 14.75
CA GLY A 242 12.72 -3.01 15.45
C GLY A 242 11.72 -4.17 15.40
N PRO A 243 12.01 -5.28 16.10
CA PRO A 243 11.32 -6.57 15.97
C PRO A 243 9.85 -6.60 16.39
N ALA A 244 9.39 -5.58 17.13
CA ALA A 244 8.02 -5.46 17.61
C ALA A 244 7.04 -4.96 16.52
N ASN A 245 7.52 -4.66 15.31
CA ASN A 245 6.69 -4.22 14.20
C ASN A 245 6.27 -5.39 13.29
N ASP A 246 5.02 -5.38 12.85
CA ASP A 246 4.44 -6.44 12.01
C ASP A 246 5.16 -6.64 10.67
N ALA A 247 5.78 -5.59 10.13
CA ALA A 247 6.54 -5.63 8.88
C ALA A 247 8.06 -5.83 9.08
N TYR A 248 8.54 -6.13 10.30
CA TYR A 248 9.98 -6.28 10.55
C TYR A 248 10.63 -7.38 9.71
N PHE A 249 9.90 -8.47 9.41
CA PHE A 249 10.35 -9.49 8.46
C PHE A 249 10.71 -8.87 7.10
N GLU A 250 9.86 -8.01 6.55
CA GLU A 250 10.13 -7.33 5.28
C GLU A 250 11.37 -6.46 5.36
N HIS A 251 11.56 -5.72 6.47
CA HIS A 251 12.70 -4.81 6.64
C HIS A 251 14.03 -5.58 6.63
N THR A 252 14.10 -6.66 7.41
CA THR A 252 15.28 -7.55 7.46
C THR A 252 15.55 -8.21 6.12
N TYR A 253 14.50 -8.70 5.47
CA TYR A 253 14.60 -9.37 4.19
C TYR A 253 15.12 -8.44 3.08
N ILE A 254 14.53 -7.24 2.95
CA ILE A 254 14.94 -6.27 1.93
C ILE A 254 16.34 -5.73 2.22
N ALA A 255 16.69 -5.49 3.49
CA ALA A 255 18.04 -5.07 3.86
C ALA A 255 19.09 -6.09 3.39
N ARG A 256 18.85 -7.38 3.64
CA ARG A 256 19.71 -8.46 3.15
C ARG A 256 19.72 -8.55 1.63
N TYR A 257 18.56 -8.45 0.99
CA TYR A 257 18.43 -8.55 -0.47
C TYR A 257 19.18 -7.44 -1.21
N LEU A 258 19.12 -6.21 -0.71
CA LEU A 258 19.75 -5.03 -1.30
C LEU A 258 21.16 -4.75 -0.78
N GLY A 259 21.67 -5.54 0.18
CA GLY A 259 22.95 -5.27 0.84
C GLY A 259 22.98 -3.91 1.55
N LEU A 260 21.88 -3.52 2.19
CA LEU A 260 21.77 -2.30 3.00
C LEU A 260 21.93 -2.64 4.48
N MET A 261 22.45 -1.70 5.26
CA MET A 261 22.44 -1.81 6.72
C MET A 261 21.01 -1.70 7.21
N LEU A 262 20.59 -2.60 8.11
CA LEU A 262 19.35 -2.45 8.87
C LEU A 262 19.71 -1.77 10.19
N LEU A 263 19.12 -0.61 10.45
CA LEU A 263 19.47 0.27 11.56
C LEU A 263 18.22 0.58 12.38
N GLU A 264 18.35 0.53 13.70
CA GLU A 264 17.37 1.04 14.65
C GLU A 264 17.76 2.46 15.09
N GLY A 265 16.84 3.18 15.74
CA GLY A 265 17.06 4.58 16.14
C GLY A 265 18.30 4.77 17.02
N GLU A 266 18.64 3.78 17.86
CA GLU A 266 19.79 3.80 18.76
C GLU A 266 21.14 3.58 18.07
N ASP A 267 21.15 2.93 16.90
CA ASP A 267 22.36 2.72 16.07
C ASP A 267 22.86 4.03 15.48
N LEU A 268 21.99 5.05 15.45
CA LEU A 268 22.27 6.35 14.88
C LEU A 268 22.72 7.36 15.94
N ILE A 269 23.60 8.26 15.52
CA ILE A 269 23.93 9.49 16.24
C ILE A 269 23.86 10.67 15.30
N VAL A 270 23.39 11.80 15.81
CA VAL A 270 23.51 13.08 15.11
C VAL A 270 24.48 13.97 15.86
N LYS A 271 25.45 14.54 15.13
CA LYS A 271 26.41 15.49 15.70
C LYS A 271 26.68 16.58 14.67
N ASN A 272 26.55 17.85 15.07
CA ASN A 272 26.74 19.01 14.19
C ASN A 272 25.88 18.92 12.92
N GLY A 273 24.63 18.46 13.05
CA GLY A 273 23.73 18.22 11.93
C GLY A 273 24.11 17.05 11.01
N GLU A 274 25.11 16.22 11.33
CA GLU A 274 25.45 15.03 10.54
C GLU A 274 24.94 13.76 11.20
N ALA A 275 24.14 12.99 10.47
CA ALA A 275 23.71 11.66 10.88
C ALA A 275 24.78 10.62 10.56
N MET A 276 25.12 9.80 11.57
CA MET A 276 26.13 8.75 11.47
C MET A 276 25.63 7.47 12.10
N VAL A 277 26.09 6.33 11.59
CA VAL A 277 25.92 5.02 12.22
C VAL A 277 27.07 4.75 13.18
N ARG A 278 26.76 4.20 14.36
CA ARG A 278 27.77 3.71 15.32
C ARG A 278 28.38 2.42 14.78
N THR A 279 29.70 2.39 14.63
CA THR A 279 30.43 1.17 14.29
C THR A 279 31.58 0.94 15.26
N ILE A 280 32.15 -0.27 15.26
CA ILE A 280 33.31 -0.62 16.09
C ILE A 280 34.53 0.24 15.74
N GLU A 281 34.67 0.64 14.47
CA GLU A 281 35.75 1.51 13.98
C GLU A 281 35.47 3.00 14.24
N GLY A 282 34.33 3.33 14.82
CA GLY A 282 33.86 4.69 15.09
C GLY A 282 32.65 5.08 14.24
N PRO A 283 32.12 6.30 14.43
CA PRO A 283 30.99 6.80 13.67
C PRO A 283 31.27 6.89 12.18
N GLN A 284 30.35 6.41 11.35
CA GLN A 284 30.44 6.49 9.89
C GLN A 284 29.26 7.30 9.33
N PRO A 285 29.49 8.24 8.39
CA PRO A 285 28.44 9.13 7.90
C PRO A 285 27.38 8.40 7.07
N LEU A 286 26.12 8.76 7.30
CA LEU A 286 24.97 8.32 6.53
C LEU A 286 24.52 9.43 5.57
N GLY A 287 24.22 9.05 4.34
CA GLY A 287 23.73 9.98 3.32
C GLY A 287 22.24 9.84 3.08
N VAL A 288 21.70 8.63 3.23
CA VAL A 288 20.28 8.34 3.04
C VAL A 288 19.80 7.25 4.00
N LEU A 289 18.58 7.38 4.49
CA LEU A 289 17.84 6.29 5.11
C LEU A 289 16.54 6.02 4.34
N TRP A 290 16.33 4.76 3.96
CA TRP A 290 15.00 4.27 3.64
C TRP A 290 14.24 4.06 4.95
N ARG A 291 13.36 5.00 5.24
CA ARG A 291 12.60 5.07 6.50
C ARG A 291 11.44 4.08 6.48
N ARG A 292 11.34 3.25 7.52
CA ARG A 292 10.25 2.29 7.76
C ARG A 292 9.50 2.54 9.09
N ILE A 293 9.65 3.74 9.63
CA ILE A 293 8.95 4.24 10.82
C ILE A 293 8.08 5.43 10.42
N ASP A 294 6.98 5.68 11.12
CA ASP A 294 6.17 6.88 10.88
C ASP A 294 6.94 8.15 11.28
N ALA A 295 6.71 9.24 10.55
CA ALA A 295 7.55 10.43 10.64
C ALA A 295 7.50 11.10 12.04
N GLN A 296 6.34 11.07 12.70
CA GLN A 296 6.16 11.61 14.06
C GLN A 296 7.03 10.90 15.13
N PHE A 297 7.49 9.68 14.87
CA PHE A 297 8.35 8.95 15.80
C PHE A 297 9.83 9.08 15.48
N ALA A 298 10.19 9.78 14.40
CA ALA A 298 11.55 9.74 13.85
C ALA A 298 12.57 10.55 14.66
N ASP A 299 12.13 11.61 15.35
CA ASP A 299 12.98 12.46 16.18
C ASP A 299 12.21 12.87 17.45
N PRO A 300 12.58 12.34 18.63
CA PRO A 300 11.92 12.69 19.89
C PRO A 300 12.21 14.12 20.36
N LEU A 301 13.19 14.83 19.79
CA LEU A 301 13.44 16.24 20.15
C LEU A 301 12.47 17.20 19.47
N GLU A 302 11.99 16.86 18.27
CA GLU A 302 11.16 17.73 17.44
C GLU A 302 9.70 17.26 17.32
N PHE A 303 9.44 15.97 17.53
CA PHE A 303 8.12 15.35 17.34
C PHE A 303 7.60 14.69 18.63
N GLU A 304 7.42 13.36 18.65
CA GLU A 304 6.91 12.62 19.81
C GLU A 304 8.02 12.38 20.86
N PRO A 305 8.00 13.07 22.02
CA PRO A 305 9.09 13.01 23.00
C PRO A 305 9.24 11.65 23.68
N ASP A 306 8.16 10.87 23.72
CA ASP A 306 8.16 9.52 24.30
C ASP A 306 8.64 8.45 23.30
N SER A 307 8.93 8.82 22.04
CA SER A 307 9.39 7.89 21.01
C SER A 307 10.70 7.19 21.42
N GLN A 308 10.68 5.85 21.42
CA GLN A 308 11.85 5.00 21.68
C GLN A 308 12.48 4.43 20.40
N ILE A 309 11.90 4.71 19.24
CA ILE A 309 12.30 4.15 17.93
C ILE A 309 12.93 5.20 17.01
N GLY A 310 12.92 6.46 17.41
CA GLY A 310 13.52 7.57 16.69
C GLY A 310 14.97 7.84 17.10
N THR A 311 15.58 8.82 16.44
CA THR A 311 16.94 9.27 16.73
C THR A 311 16.91 10.76 17.07
N PRO A 312 17.34 11.18 18.27
CA PRO A 312 17.46 12.58 18.63
C PRO A 312 18.31 13.37 17.62
N GLY A 313 17.76 14.45 17.08
CA GLY A 313 18.43 15.34 16.11
C GLY A 313 18.35 14.87 14.65
N LEU A 314 17.64 13.78 14.35
CA LEU A 314 17.44 13.34 12.97
C LEU A 314 16.83 14.42 12.09
N MET A 315 15.89 15.21 12.64
CA MET A 315 15.26 16.31 11.93
C MET A 315 16.24 17.45 11.61
N GLU A 316 17.19 17.74 12.53
CA GLU A 316 18.28 18.70 12.26
C GLU A 316 19.15 18.24 11.08
N ALA A 317 19.49 16.94 11.02
CA ALA A 317 20.28 16.39 9.93
C ALA A 317 19.55 16.46 8.57
N VAL A 318 18.22 16.32 8.58
CA VAL A 318 17.37 16.51 7.40
C VAL A 318 17.31 17.99 7.00
N ALA A 319 17.00 18.88 7.95
CA ALA A 319 16.85 20.32 7.71
C ALA A 319 18.13 20.98 7.17
N THR A 320 19.31 20.50 7.59
CA THR A 320 20.61 20.97 7.11
C THR A 320 21.05 20.34 5.78
N GLY A 321 20.23 19.46 5.21
CA GLY A 321 20.51 18.77 3.95
C GLY A 321 21.66 17.76 4.04
N ASN A 322 21.99 17.31 5.26
CA ASN A 322 23.05 16.34 5.51
C ASN A 322 22.55 14.89 5.46
N LEU A 323 21.24 14.67 5.58
CA LEU A 323 20.60 13.37 5.49
C LEU A 323 19.37 13.46 4.57
N ALA A 324 19.32 12.57 3.58
CA ALA A 324 18.10 12.33 2.80
C ALA A 324 17.27 11.20 3.43
N LEU A 325 15.95 11.27 3.28
CA LEU A 325 15.04 10.22 3.72
C LEU A 325 14.15 9.77 2.56
N ALA A 326 14.09 8.46 2.34
CA ALA A 326 13.13 7.84 1.45
C ALA A 326 12.00 7.23 2.30
N ASN A 327 10.81 7.82 2.40
CA ASN A 327 10.40 9.16 1.95
C ASN A 327 10.65 10.22 3.03
N ALA A 328 10.64 11.49 2.61
CA ALA A 328 10.81 12.64 3.50
C ALA A 328 9.82 12.61 4.68
N LEU A 329 10.20 13.25 5.79
CA LEU A 329 9.32 13.44 6.94
C LEU A 329 8.10 14.27 6.51
N GLY A 330 6.94 13.99 7.11
CA GLY A 330 5.69 14.67 6.77
C GLY A 330 4.97 14.14 5.52
N SER A 331 5.56 13.20 4.79
CA SER A 331 4.94 12.61 3.58
C SER A 331 3.60 11.92 3.83
N GLY A 332 3.30 11.50 5.07
CA GLY A 332 2.01 10.87 5.40
C GLY A 332 0.80 11.78 5.32
N VAL A 333 0.98 13.11 5.29
CA VAL A 333 -0.13 14.05 5.06
C VAL A 333 -0.85 13.75 3.74
N LEU A 334 -0.14 13.18 2.77
CA LEU A 334 -0.65 12.81 1.45
C LEU A 334 -1.48 11.52 1.45
N GLU A 335 -1.41 10.68 2.49
CA GLU A 335 -2.23 9.45 2.60
C GLU A 335 -3.65 9.73 3.08
N THR A 336 -3.94 10.98 3.44
CA THR A 336 -5.22 11.42 3.99
C THR A 336 -6.38 11.07 3.06
N ARG A 337 -7.32 10.26 3.55
CA ARG A 337 -8.50 9.84 2.77
C ARG A 337 -9.27 11.02 2.17
N ALA A 338 -9.50 12.07 2.94
CA ALA A 338 -10.22 13.25 2.45
C ALA A 338 -9.50 13.99 1.30
N LEU A 339 -8.18 13.84 1.15
CA LEU A 339 -7.41 14.46 0.07
C LEU A 339 -7.92 14.05 -1.31
N MET A 340 -8.44 12.81 -1.44
CA MET A 340 -9.01 12.29 -2.68
C MET A 340 -10.17 13.13 -3.24
N ALA A 341 -10.94 13.81 -2.37
CA ALA A 341 -11.99 14.72 -2.80
C ALA A 341 -11.45 15.96 -3.56
N PHE A 342 -10.18 16.32 -3.32
CA PHE A 342 -9.57 17.55 -3.85
C PHE A 342 -8.60 17.28 -5.01
N LEU A 343 -7.94 16.12 -5.04
CA LEU A 343 -6.94 15.77 -6.07
C LEU A 343 -7.42 15.98 -7.52
N PRO A 344 -8.67 15.66 -7.91
CA PRO A 344 -9.14 15.91 -9.29
C PRO A 344 -9.11 17.39 -9.67
N LYS A 345 -9.46 18.28 -8.74
CA LYS A 345 -9.44 19.74 -8.96
C LYS A 345 -8.01 20.27 -8.92
N ILE A 346 -7.20 19.78 -7.98
CA ILE A 346 -5.79 20.17 -7.83
C ILE A 346 -4.99 19.78 -9.07
N ASN A 347 -5.19 18.59 -9.65
CA ASN A 347 -4.47 18.20 -10.86
C ASN A 347 -4.78 19.11 -12.05
N ARG A 348 -6.05 19.51 -12.21
CA ARG A 348 -6.42 20.48 -13.27
C ARG A 348 -5.79 21.84 -13.04
N LEU A 349 -5.68 22.27 -11.78
CA LEU A 349 -5.04 23.53 -11.41
C LEU A 349 -3.54 23.51 -11.71
N LEU A 350 -2.84 22.47 -11.28
CA LEU A 350 -1.38 22.40 -11.35
C LEU A 350 -0.87 21.94 -12.73
N ASN A 351 -1.55 20.99 -13.35
CA ASN A 351 -1.10 20.30 -14.56
C ASN A 351 -2.00 20.58 -15.79
N GLY A 352 -3.14 21.26 -15.62
CA GLY A 352 -4.03 21.60 -16.74
C GLY A 352 -4.89 20.44 -17.28
N GLU A 353 -4.81 19.26 -16.67
CA GLU A 353 -5.43 18.03 -17.17
C GLU A 353 -6.19 17.26 -16.07
N PRO A 354 -7.17 16.42 -16.40
CA PRO A 354 -7.78 15.52 -15.43
C PRO A 354 -6.79 14.45 -14.94
N LEU A 355 -7.12 13.79 -13.83
CA LEU A 355 -6.39 12.60 -13.41
C LEU A 355 -6.48 11.52 -14.51
N ALA A 356 -5.34 10.98 -14.92
CA ALA A 356 -5.25 9.91 -15.91
C ALA A 356 -5.90 8.61 -15.41
N MET A 357 -5.81 8.35 -14.10
CA MET A 357 -6.59 7.33 -13.40
C MET A 357 -7.42 8.01 -12.31
N PRO A 358 -8.76 7.88 -12.32
CA PRO A 358 -9.61 8.46 -11.28
C PRO A 358 -9.32 7.82 -9.92
N ASN A 359 -9.68 8.51 -8.84
CA ASN A 359 -9.77 7.89 -7.52
C ASN A 359 -11.23 7.51 -7.21
N ILE A 360 -11.42 6.67 -6.20
CA ILE A 360 -12.73 6.37 -5.63
C ILE A 360 -13.49 7.66 -5.30
N ALA A 361 -14.77 7.74 -5.70
CA ALA A 361 -15.59 8.91 -5.44
C ALA A 361 -15.66 9.20 -3.93
N THR A 362 -15.24 10.40 -3.57
CA THR A 362 -14.97 10.81 -2.18
C THR A 362 -15.56 12.20 -1.93
N TRP A 363 -16.28 12.36 -0.83
CA TRP A 363 -16.97 13.59 -0.42
C TRP A 363 -16.55 13.97 1.00
N TRP A 364 -15.86 15.09 1.17
CA TRP A 364 -15.48 15.58 2.49
C TRP A 364 -16.65 16.32 3.15
N CYS A 365 -17.10 15.84 4.31
CA CYS A 365 -18.30 16.32 4.97
C CYS A 365 -18.12 17.67 5.71
N GLY A 366 -16.94 18.30 5.61
CA GLY A 366 -16.74 19.67 6.07
C GLY A 366 -17.39 20.72 5.18
N SER A 367 -17.63 20.38 3.90
CA SER A 367 -18.34 21.25 2.97
C SER A 367 -19.86 21.01 3.01
N PRO A 368 -20.70 22.06 3.08
CA PRO A 368 -22.15 21.88 3.25
C PRO A 368 -22.83 21.05 2.15
N SER A 369 -22.45 21.23 0.89
CA SER A 369 -22.99 20.49 -0.26
C SER A 369 -22.66 19.00 -0.22
N GLU A 370 -21.40 18.70 0.04
CA GLU A 370 -20.87 17.34 0.14
C GLU A 370 -21.48 16.61 1.34
N ARG A 371 -21.60 17.31 2.48
CA ARG A 371 -22.27 16.78 3.66
C ARG A 371 -23.73 16.42 3.39
N GLU A 372 -24.47 17.27 2.68
CA GLU A 372 -25.87 17.01 2.35
C GLU A 372 -26.01 15.85 1.35
N TYR A 373 -25.10 15.76 0.37
CA TYR A 373 -25.03 14.62 -0.52
C TYR A 373 -24.80 13.31 0.27
N VAL A 374 -23.84 13.31 1.20
CA VAL A 374 -23.55 12.15 2.05
C VAL A 374 -24.75 11.79 2.93
N ARG A 375 -25.44 12.78 3.51
CA ARG A 375 -26.68 12.56 4.29
C ARG A 375 -27.76 11.88 3.43
N SER A 376 -28.03 12.41 2.25
CA SER A 376 -29.08 11.93 1.36
C SER A 376 -28.80 10.56 0.72
N ASN A 377 -27.53 10.14 0.69
CA ASN A 377 -27.08 8.92 0.01
C ASN A 377 -26.38 7.92 0.94
N ALA A 378 -26.48 8.08 2.26
CA ALA A 378 -25.73 7.32 3.25
C ALA A 378 -25.85 5.78 3.08
N GLN A 379 -27.00 5.30 2.61
CA GLN A 379 -27.27 3.89 2.31
C GLN A 379 -26.37 3.27 1.24
N ASN A 380 -25.76 4.09 0.38
CA ASN A 380 -24.89 3.65 -0.71
C ASN A 380 -23.42 4.02 -0.48
N LEU A 381 -23.10 4.58 0.69
CA LEU A 381 -21.79 5.11 1.02
C LEU A 381 -21.17 4.38 2.21
N VAL A 382 -19.86 4.47 2.27
CA VAL A 382 -19.05 4.19 3.45
C VAL A 382 -18.63 5.52 4.04
N ILE A 383 -18.93 5.76 5.31
CA ILE A 383 -18.60 7.01 5.99
C ILE A 383 -17.59 6.69 7.09
N GLY A 384 -16.50 7.45 7.15
CA GLY A 384 -15.45 7.25 8.15
C GLY A 384 -14.62 8.51 8.39
N PRO A 385 -13.56 8.39 9.21
CA PRO A 385 -12.71 9.54 9.53
C PRO A 385 -12.01 10.11 8.29
N ALA A 386 -12.06 11.43 8.13
CA ALA A 386 -11.46 12.17 7.02
C ALA A 386 -9.93 12.00 6.95
N LEU A 387 -9.29 11.90 8.12
CA LEU A 387 -7.84 11.74 8.28
C LEU A 387 -7.39 10.28 8.37
N SER A 388 -8.31 9.32 8.21
CA SER A 388 -7.93 7.90 8.16
C SER A 388 -7.05 7.66 6.92
N VAL A 389 -6.12 6.73 7.09
CA VAL A 389 -5.27 6.22 6.02
C VAL A 389 -5.68 4.78 5.65
N ASP A 390 -6.70 4.22 6.28
CA ASP A 390 -7.15 2.84 5.99
C ASP A 390 -7.79 2.77 4.62
N LEU A 391 -7.78 1.58 4.00
CA LEU A 391 -8.47 1.39 2.74
C LEU A 391 -9.99 1.49 2.90
N PRO A 392 -10.72 1.86 1.83
CA PRO A 392 -12.16 2.03 1.88
C PRO A 392 -12.96 0.78 2.24
N PHE A 393 -12.32 -0.40 2.33
CA PHE A 393 -12.92 -1.69 2.76
C PHE A 393 -12.30 -2.26 4.05
N ASP A 394 -11.17 -1.70 4.51
CA ASP A 394 -10.57 -2.03 5.81
C ASP A 394 -11.26 -1.21 6.90
N TRP A 395 -12.50 -1.61 7.19
CA TRP A 395 -13.36 -0.89 8.11
C TRP A 395 -12.90 -1.13 9.55
N GLY A 396 -12.25 -0.11 10.13
CA GLY A 396 -12.10 0.01 11.58
C GLY A 396 -13.47 0.04 12.27
N ALA A 397 -13.48 -0.10 13.61
CA ALA A 397 -14.73 -0.08 14.40
C ALA A 397 -15.56 1.21 14.21
N ASN A 398 -14.94 2.26 13.67
CA ASN A 398 -15.49 3.60 13.53
C ASN A 398 -16.19 3.89 12.19
N ALA A 399 -16.25 2.93 11.26
CA ALA A 399 -16.88 3.15 9.95
C ALA A 399 -18.40 2.88 9.98
N ILE A 400 -19.17 3.75 9.32
CA ILE A 400 -20.62 3.64 9.11
C ILE A 400 -20.81 3.13 7.68
N VAL A 401 -21.59 2.06 7.53
CA VAL A 401 -21.75 1.36 6.24
C VAL A 401 -23.22 1.30 5.93
N GLY A 402 -23.62 1.85 4.78
CA GLY A 402 -25.02 1.81 4.36
C GLY A 402 -25.95 2.57 5.31
N GLY A 403 -25.47 3.63 5.96
CA GLY A 403 -26.24 4.44 6.90
C GLY A 403 -26.36 3.85 8.31
N ASP A 404 -26.04 2.57 8.51
CA ASP A 404 -26.06 1.94 9.82
C ASP A 404 -24.76 2.17 10.58
N VAL A 405 -24.87 2.80 11.75
CA VAL A 405 -23.74 3.03 12.66
C VAL A 405 -23.39 1.70 13.33
N ARG A 406 -22.22 1.15 13.00
CA ARG A 406 -21.74 -0.11 13.61
C ARG A 406 -21.47 0.00 15.11
N ASP A 407 -21.25 1.22 15.60
CA ASP A 407 -20.99 1.53 17.00
C ASP A 407 -22.13 2.35 17.60
N ALA A 408 -22.89 1.74 18.52
CA ALA A 408 -23.99 2.38 19.23
C ALA A 408 -23.55 3.62 20.05
N ALA A 409 -22.25 3.80 20.31
CA ALA A 409 -21.73 4.93 21.09
C ALA A 409 -21.69 6.27 20.33
N ARG A 410 -21.68 6.26 18.98
CA ARG A 410 -21.53 7.48 18.17
C ARG A 410 -22.83 8.25 17.91
N GLY A 411 -23.98 7.73 18.35
CA GLY A 411 -25.29 8.36 18.11
C GLY A 411 -25.73 8.32 16.64
N PRO A 412 -26.86 8.95 16.29
CA PRO A 412 -27.39 8.93 14.92
C PRO A 412 -26.46 9.63 13.92
N LEU A 413 -26.39 9.11 12.68
CA LEU A 413 -25.57 9.67 11.60
C LEU A 413 -25.85 11.16 11.35
N ASP A 414 -27.11 11.60 11.45
CA ASP A 414 -27.49 13.01 11.26
C ASP A 414 -26.83 13.93 12.28
N THR A 415 -26.72 13.48 13.54
CA THR A 415 -26.05 14.23 14.60
C THR A 415 -24.56 14.31 14.32
N LEU A 416 -23.93 13.19 13.97
CA LEU A 416 -22.50 13.13 13.63
C LEU A 416 -22.15 14.06 12.46
N LEU A 417 -22.93 14.04 11.38
CA LEU A 417 -22.70 14.93 10.24
C LEU A 417 -22.88 16.41 10.65
N ALA A 418 -23.82 16.71 11.55
CA ALA A 418 -24.05 18.07 12.01
C ALA A 418 -22.92 18.60 12.91
N THR A 419 -22.40 17.77 13.83
CA THR A 419 -21.42 18.19 14.84
C THR A 419 -19.97 17.95 14.44
N GLU A 420 -19.71 16.92 13.64
CA GLU A 420 -18.37 16.42 13.31
C GLU A 420 -18.11 16.32 11.80
N GLY A 421 -18.92 17.00 10.96
CA GLY A 421 -18.79 16.92 9.49
C GLY A 421 -17.36 17.11 8.96
N ALA A 422 -16.59 18.06 9.51
CA ALA A 422 -15.21 18.31 9.07
C ALA A 422 -14.24 17.14 9.35
N SER A 423 -14.54 16.27 10.32
CA SER A 423 -13.73 15.08 10.62
C SER A 423 -14.19 13.84 9.85
N LEU A 424 -15.21 13.95 8.99
CA LEU A 424 -15.82 12.84 8.28
C LEU A 424 -15.67 12.96 6.75
N VAL A 425 -15.64 11.80 6.12
CA VAL A 425 -15.64 11.66 4.66
C VAL A 425 -16.56 10.51 4.27
N GLY A 426 -17.38 10.73 3.23
CA GLY A 426 -18.14 9.69 2.55
C GLY A 426 -17.38 9.19 1.33
N GLN A 427 -17.38 7.88 1.10
CA GLN A 427 -16.82 7.26 -0.10
C GLN A 427 -17.83 6.29 -0.71
N GLN A 428 -17.80 6.15 -2.03
CA GLN A 428 -18.64 5.18 -2.71
C GLN A 428 -18.34 3.76 -2.21
N ALA A 429 -19.38 2.97 -1.94
CA ALA A 429 -19.18 1.55 -1.64
C ALA A 429 -18.56 0.84 -2.85
N VAL A 430 -17.40 0.23 -2.66
CA VAL A 430 -16.61 -0.32 -3.76
C VAL A 430 -17.08 -1.72 -4.14
N ASN A 431 -17.45 -1.89 -5.41
CA ASN A 431 -17.62 -3.20 -6.04
C ASN A 431 -16.30 -3.61 -6.70
N LEU A 432 -15.40 -4.19 -5.92
CA LEU A 432 -14.08 -4.63 -6.40
C LEU A 432 -14.22 -5.78 -7.39
N SER A 433 -13.42 -5.75 -8.45
CA SER A 433 -13.29 -6.86 -9.39
C SER A 433 -12.93 -8.17 -8.69
N THR A 434 -13.37 -9.29 -9.26
CA THR A 434 -13.01 -10.63 -8.80
C THR A 434 -11.88 -11.23 -9.62
N THR A 435 -11.01 -12.00 -8.97
CA THR A 435 -9.98 -12.81 -9.62
C THR A 435 -10.18 -14.27 -9.26
N PRO A 436 -9.83 -15.24 -10.12
CA PRO A 436 -9.83 -16.64 -9.73
C PRO A 436 -8.84 -16.89 -8.58
N ALA A 437 -9.34 -17.39 -7.47
CA ALA A 437 -8.55 -17.87 -6.34
C ALA A 437 -8.92 -19.32 -6.04
N TRP A 438 -7.94 -20.09 -5.56
CA TRP A 438 -8.16 -21.47 -5.14
C TRP A 438 -8.83 -21.51 -3.78
N VAL A 439 -9.98 -22.19 -3.68
CA VAL A 439 -10.74 -22.34 -2.43
C VAL A 439 -10.93 -23.82 -2.13
N GLY A 440 -10.40 -24.25 -0.98
CA GLY A 440 -10.35 -25.64 -0.53
C GLY A 440 -8.91 -26.11 -0.34
N ASP A 441 -8.73 -27.38 0.00
CA ASP A 441 -7.41 -28.02 -0.01
C ASP A 441 -6.95 -28.29 -1.46
N GLY A 442 -5.70 -28.73 -1.64
CA GLY A 442 -5.14 -28.96 -2.98
C GLY A 442 -5.79 -30.09 -3.78
N GLU A 443 -6.57 -30.97 -3.14
CA GLU A 443 -7.16 -32.16 -3.78
C GLU A 443 -8.63 -31.97 -4.13
N THR A 444 -9.39 -31.26 -3.29
CA THR A 444 -10.84 -31.03 -3.44
C THR A 444 -11.19 -29.58 -3.78
N GLY A 445 -10.19 -28.70 -3.76
CA GLY A 445 -10.37 -27.28 -4.03
C GLY A 445 -10.77 -26.98 -5.47
N ARG A 446 -11.35 -25.79 -5.64
CA ARG A 446 -11.82 -25.29 -6.93
C ARG A 446 -11.50 -23.80 -7.05
N LEU A 447 -11.43 -23.32 -8.29
CA LEU A 447 -11.33 -21.89 -8.53
C LEU A 447 -12.67 -21.22 -8.24
N ARG A 448 -12.63 -20.11 -7.49
CA ARG A 448 -13.78 -19.25 -7.25
C ARG A 448 -13.41 -17.80 -7.49
N PRO A 449 -14.36 -16.97 -7.97
CA PRO A 449 -14.15 -15.54 -7.99
C PRO A 449 -14.08 -15.03 -6.55
N CYS A 450 -12.97 -14.40 -6.18
CA CYS A 450 -12.83 -13.71 -4.90
C CYS A 450 -12.45 -12.23 -5.17
N PRO A 451 -12.98 -11.26 -4.41
CA PRO A 451 -12.66 -9.84 -4.59
C PRO A 451 -11.16 -9.57 -4.47
N MET A 452 -10.64 -8.66 -5.29
CA MET A 452 -9.23 -8.28 -5.25
C MET A 452 -8.98 -6.78 -5.33
N THR A 453 -7.84 -6.41 -4.80
CA THR A 453 -7.16 -5.12 -5.02
C THR A 453 -5.73 -5.39 -5.44
N VAL A 454 -5.10 -4.40 -6.06
CA VAL A 454 -3.72 -4.48 -6.50
C VAL A 454 -2.92 -3.35 -5.84
N ARG A 455 -1.91 -3.72 -5.05
CA ARG A 455 -0.89 -2.76 -4.61
C ARG A 455 0.23 -2.69 -5.63
N VAL A 456 0.45 -1.49 -6.18
CA VAL A 456 1.51 -1.17 -7.14
C VAL A 456 2.60 -0.35 -6.46
N PHE A 457 3.85 -0.76 -6.57
CA PHE A 457 4.99 -0.04 -5.99
C PHE A 457 5.72 0.77 -7.06
N ALA A 458 6.08 2.01 -6.71
CA ALA A 458 6.84 2.92 -7.56
C ALA A 458 8.09 3.41 -6.82
N ALA A 459 9.22 3.42 -7.52
CA ALA A 459 10.49 3.93 -7.03
C ALA A 459 10.99 5.04 -7.95
N ARG A 460 11.42 6.16 -7.38
CA ARG A 460 12.04 7.25 -8.13
C ARG A 460 13.47 6.87 -8.49
N THR A 461 13.82 7.02 -9.76
CA THR A 461 15.15 6.79 -10.31
C THR A 461 15.64 8.04 -11.05
N ASP A 462 16.86 7.98 -11.57
CA ASP A 462 17.44 8.98 -12.47
C ASP A 462 16.62 9.20 -13.76
N LYS A 463 15.85 8.19 -14.17
CA LYS A 463 15.01 8.20 -15.38
C LYS A 463 13.53 8.50 -15.11
N GLY A 464 13.17 8.85 -13.88
CA GLY A 464 11.78 9.06 -13.46
C GLY A 464 11.24 7.90 -12.62
N TRP A 465 9.94 7.64 -12.71
CA TRP A 465 9.30 6.57 -11.92
C TRP A 465 9.49 5.19 -12.55
N SER A 466 10.06 4.26 -11.79
CA SER A 466 10.12 2.83 -12.11
C SER A 466 9.06 2.09 -11.29
N PHE A 467 8.34 1.16 -11.93
CA PHE A 467 7.25 0.41 -11.29
C PHE A 467 7.60 -1.06 -11.14
N MET A 468 7.33 -1.61 -9.96
CA MET A 468 7.53 -3.03 -9.72
C MET A 468 6.51 -3.83 -10.52
N LYS A 469 6.98 -4.62 -11.50
CA LYS A 469 6.14 -5.51 -12.34
C LYS A 469 5.65 -6.76 -11.58
N ALA A 470 5.24 -6.56 -10.34
CA ALA A 470 4.49 -7.46 -9.48
C ALA A 470 3.48 -6.64 -8.70
N ALA A 471 2.21 -7.02 -8.82
CA ALA A 471 1.17 -6.59 -7.92
C ALA A 471 1.16 -7.49 -6.69
N MET A 472 0.99 -6.92 -5.50
CA MET A 472 0.53 -7.70 -4.35
C MET A 472 -0.99 -7.68 -4.34
N PRO A 473 -1.68 -8.83 -4.51
CA PRO A 473 -3.12 -8.87 -4.39
C PRO A 473 -3.52 -8.69 -2.92
N GLY A 474 -4.38 -7.73 -2.63
CA GLY A 474 -5.08 -7.61 -1.34
C GLY A 474 -6.51 -8.17 -1.47
N SER A 475 -6.98 -8.96 -0.51
CA SER A 475 -8.38 -9.39 -0.47
C SER A 475 -9.18 -8.57 0.54
N ALA A 476 -10.36 -8.09 0.18
CA ALA A 476 -11.28 -7.43 1.11
C ALA A 476 -11.97 -8.45 2.06
N PRO A 477 -12.26 -8.09 3.32
CA PRO A 477 -12.97 -8.97 4.25
C PRO A 477 -14.45 -9.21 3.83
N LYS A 478 -15.00 -10.36 4.23
CA LYS A 478 -16.41 -10.74 3.98
C LYS A 478 -17.39 -9.80 4.68
N ALA A 479 -18.28 -9.16 3.92
CA ALA A 479 -19.63 -8.88 4.41
C ALA A 479 -20.43 -10.20 4.33
N THR A 480 -21.04 -10.71 5.42
CA THR A 480 -21.61 -12.10 5.50
C THR A 480 -23.05 -12.07 6.06
N PRO A 481 -23.89 -13.16 5.97
CA PRO A 481 -23.59 -14.54 5.51
C PRO A 481 -24.66 -15.28 4.64
N PRO A 482 -24.49 -16.58 4.24
CA PRO A 482 -23.30 -17.46 4.25
C PRO A 482 -22.96 -18.17 2.92
N ARG A 483 -21.67 -18.46 2.68
CA ARG A 483 -21.07 -19.72 2.15
C ARG A 483 -19.52 -19.63 2.22
N LEU A 484 -18.87 -20.68 2.76
CA LEU A 484 -17.44 -21.08 2.87
C LEU A 484 -16.28 -20.06 2.63
N PRO A 485 -15.16 -20.10 3.39
CA PRO A 485 -14.05 -19.13 3.30
C PRO A 485 -13.26 -19.22 1.99
N CYS A 486 -13.14 -18.12 1.22
CA CYS A 486 -11.93 -17.89 0.41
C CYS A 486 -10.80 -17.62 1.42
N SER A 487 -9.60 -18.19 1.22
CA SER A 487 -8.44 -17.90 2.05
C SER A 487 -8.25 -16.38 2.17
N ALA A 488 -8.28 -15.91 3.42
CA ALA A 488 -8.46 -14.51 3.75
C ALA A 488 -7.10 -13.80 3.87
N ALA A 489 -6.91 -12.69 3.16
CA ALA A 489 -6.11 -11.60 3.70
C ALA A 489 -6.98 -10.94 4.79
N GLY A 490 -6.77 -11.38 6.02
CA GLY A 490 -7.44 -10.82 7.19
C GLY A 490 -6.75 -9.52 7.62
N ARG A 491 -7.54 -8.45 7.70
CA ARG A 491 -7.41 -7.28 8.58
C ARG A 491 -5.97 -6.82 8.85
N TRP A 492 -5.59 -5.73 8.19
CA TRP A 492 -4.40 -4.94 8.54
C TRP A 492 -4.74 -4.07 9.76
N PRO A 493 -4.10 -4.26 10.93
CA PRO A 493 -4.04 -3.20 11.92
C PRO A 493 -2.96 -2.21 11.46
N MET A 494 -3.37 -1.09 10.88
CA MET A 494 -2.50 0.08 10.78
C MET A 494 -2.38 0.67 12.20
N SER A 495 -1.15 1.00 12.59
CA SER A 495 -0.84 1.64 13.87
C SER A 495 -1.62 2.96 14.01
N GLY A 496 -2.59 2.98 14.93
CA GLY A 496 -3.46 4.12 15.17
C GLY A 496 -3.99 4.16 16.60
N SER A 497 -3.22 4.82 17.47
CA SER A 497 -3.61 5.53 18.71
C SER A 497 -4.07 4.77 19.99
N HIS A 498 -3.31 5.09 21.05
CA HIS A 498 -3.61 5.16 22.49
C HIS A 498 -3.49 3.91 23.37
N PRO A 499 -2.45 3.84 24.23
CA PRO A 499 -2.56 3.22 25.54
C PRO A 499 -2.95 4.29 26.57
N THR A 500 -4.24 4.59 26.72
CA THR A 500 -4.72 5.15 27.98
C THR A 500 -4.85 4.00 28.99
N ALA A 501 -3.96 3.95 29.98
CA ALA A 501 -4.31 3.93 31.42
C ALA A 501 -3.21 3.32 32.30
N ARG A 502 -2.57 4.22 33.06
CA ARG A 502 -2.23 4.15 34.49
C ARG A 502 -2.19 2.77 35.17
N CYS A 503 -1.03 2.47 35.75
CA CYS A 503 -0.94 1.94 37.12
C CYS A 503 0.29 2.54 37.85
N ARG A 504 0.03 3.55 38.70
CA ARG A 504 0.77 3.75 39.97
C ARG A 504 0.26 2.63 40.91
N SER A 505 0.97 2.01 41.85
CA SER A 505 2.13 2.31 42.70
C SER A 505 2.55 0.97 43.40
N PRO A 506 3.25 0.93 44.56
CA PRO A 506 4.60 1.39 44.89
C PRO A 506 5.48 0.24 45.46
N ARG A 507 6.79 0.27 45.22
CA ARG A 507 7.87 0.14 46.22
C ARG A 507 9.22 0.14 45.54
#